data_AF-V5FBJ9-F1
#
_entry.id   AF-V5FBJ9-F1
#
_cell.length_a   1.000
_cell.length_b   1.000
_cell.length_c   1.000
_cell.angle_alpha   90.00
_cell.angle_beta   90.00
_cell.angle_gamma   90.00
#
_symmetry.space_group_name_H-M   'P 1'
#
loop_
_entity.id
_entity.type
_entity.pdbx_description
1 polymer ?
#
loop_
_entity_poly.entity_id
_entity_poly.type
_entity_poly.pdbx_seq_one_letter_code
_entity_poly.pdbx_strand_id
1 'polypeptide(L)'
;MVLFISQKIKQERHDSEKDEKKSSRDWAKDLRNSKTPRDFLTPLLSDLPFLERTELIRKGPAAIFKDRDEVLWLENQVISAGHFGIAKYIRYIQYLVSYNSEKSREWCHKFVRTDIYGRWIVQREIFVREEVEALRKATEISPLTAEIVSEIDAYEKELVALNEKYWMYYRKSWLMEQNMPLGPISRAVKDRRKDDAW
;
A
#
# COMPACT_ATOMS: atom_id res chain seq x y z
N MET A 1 27.73 43.65 32.46
CA MET A 1 27.85 42.92 31.17
C MET A 1 27.08 41.58 31.16
N VAL A 2 26.80 40.94 32.31
CA VAL A 2 26.06 39.66 32.38
C VAL A 2 24.53 39.80 32.17
N LEU A 3 23.94 40.95 32.54
CA LEU A 3 22.50 41.20 32.37
C LEU A 3 22.06 41.33 30.90
N PHE A 4 22.92 41.87 30.03
CA PHE A 4 22.66 42.01 28.60
C PHE A 4 22.63 40.66 27.87
N ILE A 5 23.47 39.72 28.29
CA ILE A 5 23.51 38.37 27.70
C ILE A 5 22.26 37.57 28.09
N SER A 6 21.76 37.74 29.32
CA SER A 6 20.54 37.06 29.77
C SER A 6 19.27 37.59 29.10
N GLN A 7 19.20 38.90 28.81
CA GLN A 7 18.11 39.47 28.00
C GLN A 7 18.18 39.03 26.54
N LYS A 8 19.38 38.98 25.94
CA LYS A 8 19.54 38.51 24.55
C LYS A 8 19.18 37.04 24.37
N ILE A 9 19.53 36.18 25.33
CA ILE A 9 19.15 34.75 25.33
C ILE A 9 17.64 34.57 25.57
N LYS A 10 16.98 35.43 26.34
CA LYS A 10 15.51 35.41 26.48
C LYS A 10 14.80 35.94 25.23
N GLN A 11 15.36 36.94 24.56
CA GLN A 11 14.84 37.47 23.30
C GLN A 11 14.99 36.44 22.17
N GLU A 12 16.15 35.79 22.05
CA GLU A 12 16.41 34.74 21.05
C GLU A 12 15.58 33.47 21.30
N ARG A 13 15.23 33.16 22.57
CA ARG A 13 14.26 32.09 22.89
C ARG A 13 12.81 32.49 22.61
N HIS A 14 12.46 33.76 22.73
CA HIS A 14 11.12 34.26 22.44
C HIS A 14 10.90 34.44 20.92
N ASP A 15 11.97 34.67 20.16
CA ASP A 15 11.94 34.78 18.69
C ASP A 15 11.98 33.40 17.99
N SER A 16 12.41 32.33 18.69
CA SER A 16 12.29 30.94 18.19
C SER A 16 10.95 30.27 18.50
N GLU A 17 10.05 30.93 19.23
CA GLU A 17 8.76 30.38 19.71
C GLU A 17 7.54 31.02 19.02
N LYS A 18 7.74 31.67 17.87
CA LYS A 18 6.68 32.24 17.03
C LYS A 18 6.76 31.80 15.57
N ASP A 19 7.13 30.55 15.31
CA ASP A 19 6.62 29.90 14.10
C ASP A 19 5.14 29.56 14.37
N GLU A 20 4.28 30.53 14.09
CA GLU A 20 2.82 30.31 14.05
C GLU A 20 2.57 29.10 13.15
N LYS A 21 2.24 27.95 13.77
CA LYS A 21 1.98 26.72 13.02
C LYS A 21 0.84 26.98 12.06
N LYS A 22 1.20 27.10 10.79
CA LYS A 22 0.26 27.42 9.72
C LYS A 22 -0.86 26.38 9.69
N SER A 23 -2.11 26.85 9.81
CA SER A 23 -3.27 25.95 9.84
C SER A 23 -3.51 25.32 8.47
N SER A 24 -4.23 24.20 8.42
CA SER A 24 -4.65 23.58 7.14
C SER A 24 -5.40 24.56 6.24
N ARG A 25 -6.17 25.50 6.79
CA ARG A 25 -6.87 26.52 5.99
C ARG A 25 -5.90 27.49 5.33
N ASP A 26 -4.81 27.84 6.00
CA ASP A 26 -3.84 28.78 5.46
C ASP A 26 -2.99 28.10 4.38
N TRP A 27 -2.61 26.83 4.59
CA TRP A 27 -1.99 26.03 3.54
C TRP A 27 -2.90 25.85 2.32
N ALA A 28 -4.20 25.61 2.52
CA ALA A 28 -5.14 25.45 1.42
C ALA A 28 -5.26 26.73 0.56
N LYS A 29 -5.12 27.91 1.17
CA LYS A 29 -5.12 29.20 0.43
C LYS A 29 -3.89 29.32 -0.47
N ASP A 30 -2.70 29.01 0.07
CA ASP A 30 -1.45 29.05 -0.68
C ASP A 30 -1.46 28.07 -1.85
N LEU A 31 -1.91 26.84 -1.60
CA LEU A 31 -1.85 25.75 -2.57
C LEU A 31 -2.91 25.86 -3.67
N ARG A 32 -3.93 26.71 -3.52
CA ARG A 32 -5.01 26.86 -4.51
C ARG A 32 -4.50 27.22 -5.91
N ASN A 33 -3.39 27.96 -5.99
CA ASN A 33 -2.79 28.41 -7.26
C ASN A 33 -1.42 27.76 -7.50
N SER A 34 -1.12 26.66 -6.81
CA SER A 34 0.12 25.93 -6.97
C SER A 34 0.29 25.48 -8.42
N LYS A 35 1.53 25.59 -8.92
CA LYS A 35 1.89 25.21 -10.30
C LYS A 35 2.67 23.90 -10.35
N THR A 36 3.18 23.44 -9.21
CA THR A 36 3.98 22.22 -9.12
C THR A 36 3.56 21.38 -7.91
N PRO A 37 3.54 20.03 -8.03
CA PRO A 37 3.41 19.14 -6.88
C PRO A 37 4.39 19.45 -5.74
N ARG A 38 5.57 20.04 -6.03
CA ARG A 38 6.59 20.33 -5.02
C ARG A 38 6.11 21.29 -3.93
N ASP A 39 5.20 22.21 -4.27
CA ASP A 39 4.66 23.17 -3.31
C ASP A 39 3.92 22.46 -2.14
N PHE A 40 3.48 21.22 -2.36
CA PHE A 40 2.81 20.41 -1.35
C PHE A 40 3.78 19.79 -0.34
N LEU A 41 5.10 19.78 -0.58
CA LEU A 41 6.03 19.06 0.28
C LEU A 41 5.98 19.58 1.74
N THR A 42 6.19 20.88 1.93
CA THR A 42 6.21 21.50 3.27
C THR A 42 4.92 21.23 4.06
N PRO A 43 3.71 21.46 3.53
CA PRO A 43 2.49 21.13 4.26
C PRO A 43 2.33 19.63 4.53
N LEU A 44 2.79 18.75 3.64
CA LEU A 44 2.66 17.30 3.82
C LEU A 44 3.65 16.72 4.85
N LEU A 45 4.77 17.39 5.09
CA LEU A 45 5.75 17.05 6.13
C LEU A 45 5.47 17.74 7.48
N SER A 46 4.49 18.63 7.54
CA SER A 46 4.10 19.30 8.79
C SER A 46 3.36 18.37 9.76
N ASP A 47 3.17 18.84 10.99
CA ASP A 47 2.43 18.15 12.05
C ASP A 47 0.91 18.02 11.80
N LEU A 48 0.43 18.41 10.62
CA LEU A 48 -0.98 18.30 10.28
C LEU A 48 -1.47 16.84 10.35
N PRO A 49 -2.68 16.60 10.90
CA PRO A 49 -3.29 15.29 10.87
C PRO A 49 -3.37 14.72 9.46
N PHE A 50 -3.36 13.39 9.34
CA PHE A 50 -3.43 12.69 8.05
C PHE A 50 -4.59 13.20 7.18
N LEU A 51 -5.79 13.31 7.75
CA LEU A 51 -6.97 13.79 7.02
C LEU A 51 -6.79 15.19 6.47
N GLU A 52 -6.20 16.10 7.25
CA GLU A 52 -5.96 17.48 6.81
C GLU A 52 -4.94 17.52 5.67
N ARG A 53 -3.87 16.73 5.75
CA ARG A 53 -2.88 16.60 4.67
C ARG A 53 -3.49 16.05 3.38
N THR A 54 -4.34 15.01 3.47
CA THR A 54 -5.05 14.48 2.30
C THR A 54 -6.02 15.49 1.69
N GLU A 55 -6.67 16.30 2.53
CA GLU A 55 -7.60 17.33 2.08
C GLU A 55 -6.90 18.45 1.32
N LEU A 56 -5.65 18.79 1.69
CA LEU A 56 -4.82 19.72 0.91
C LEU A 56 -4.58 19.19 -0.51
N ILE A 57 -4.17 17.92 -0.63
CA ILE A 57 -3.94 17.27 -1.94
C ILE A 57 -5.23 17.27 -2.77
N ARG A 58 -6.36 16.92 -2.14
CA ARG A 58 -7.67 16.84 -2.81
C ARG A 58 -8.18 18.20 -3.30
N LYS A 59 -7.96 19.26 -2.53
CA LYS A 59 -8.35 20.64 -2.89
C LYS A 59 -7.36 21.32 -3.83
N GLY A 60 -6.17 20.75 -4.01
CA GLY A 60 -5.14 21.26 -4.89
C GLY A 60 -5.54 21.19 -6.38
N PRO A 61 -4.87 21.94 -7.26
CA PRO A 61 -5.14 21.91 -8.69
C PRO A 61 -4.83 20.53 -9.29
N ALA A 62 -5.86 19.78 -9.71
CA ALA A 62 -5.70 18.42 -10.24
C ALA A 62 -4.67 18.31 -11.38
N ALA A 63 -4.52 19.36 -12.20
CA ALA A 63 -3.61 19.38 -13.34
C ALA A 63 -2.14 19.16 -12.95
N ILE A 64 -1.69 19.60 -11.78
CA ILE A 64 -0.30 19.44 -11.35
C ILE A 64 0.03 17.97 -11.08
N PHE A 65 -0.96 17.14 -10.75
CA PHE A 65 -0.79 15.71 -10.51
C PHE A 65 -0.71 14.88 -11.81
N LYS A 66 -0.76 15.53 -12.98
CA LYS A 66 -0.53 14.87 -14.28
C LYS A 66 0.94 14.67 -14.59
N ASP A 67 1.80 15.54 -14.07
CA ASP A 67 3.24 15.44 -14.27
C ASP A 67 3.78 14.22 -13.52
N ARG A 68 4.26 13.23 -14.27
CA ARG A 68 4.73 11.97 -13.69
C ARG A 68 5.93 12.17 -12.80
N ASP A 69 6.89 12.98 -13.23
CA ASP A 69 8.22 13.05 -12.61
C ASP A 69 8.17 13.94 -11.36
N GLU A 70 7.42 15.04 -11.42
CA GLU A 70 7.21 15.91 -10.27
C GLU A 70 6.40 15.22 -9.17
N VAL A 71 5.37 14.44 -9.53
CA VAL A 71 4.61 13.65 -8.56
C VAL A 71 5.45 12.52 -7.98
N LEU A 72 6.26 11.84 -8.80
CA LEU A 72 7.16 10.80 -8.31
C LEU A 72 8.20 11.37 -7.35
N TRP A 73 8.74 12.55 -7.64
CA TRP A 73 9.63 13.26 -6.73
C TRP A 73 8.94 13.52 -5.39
N LEU A 74 7.74 14.12 -5.39
CA LEU A 74 6.99 14.42 -4.17
C LEU A 74 6.71 13.14 -3.36
N GLU A 75 6.26 12.08 -4.05
CA GLU A 75 6.02 10.76 -3.48
C GLU A 75 7.27 10.23 -2.78
N ASN A 76 8.44 10.28 -3.42
CA ASN A 76 9.69 9.80 -2.84
C ASN A 76 10.13 10.63 -1.62
N GLN A 77 9.90 11.95 -1.62
CA GLN A 77 10.20 12.78 -0.46
C GLN A 77 9.33 12.40 0.75
N VAL A 78 8.02 12.23 0.56
CA VAL A 78 7.14 11.83 1.67
C VAL A 78 7.41 10.40 2.14
N ILE A 79 7.83 9.49 1.26
CA ILE A 79 8.28 8.14 1.65
C ILE A 79 9.55 8.22 2.49
N SER A 80 10.53 9.03 2.06
CA SER A 80 11.81 9.20 2.78
C SER A 80 11.61 9.80 4.17
N ALA A 81 10.57 10.62 4.34
CA ALA A 81 10.14 11.15 5.63
C ALA A 81 9.26 10.18 6.46
N GLY A 82 9.03 8.94 5.99
CA GLY A 82 8.24 7.93 6.69
C GLY A 82 6.71 8.10 6.58
N HIS A 83 6.22 9.02 5.75
CA HIS A 83 4.79 9.27 5.55
C HIS A 83 4.18 8.39 4.44
N PHE A 84 4.28 7.06 4.59
CA PHE A 84 3.79 6.09 3.61
C PHE A 84 2.30 6.22 3.27
N GLY A 85 1.45 6.56 4.24
CA GLY A 85 0.02 6.78 4.01
C GLY A 85 -0.23 7.94 3.04
N ILE A 86 0.53 9.03 3.18
CA ILE A 86 0.45 10.19 2.28
C ILE A 86 0.95 9.83 0.88
N ALA A 87 2.05 9.07 0.79
CA ALA A 87 2.55 8.56 -0.49
C ALA A 87 1.49 7.73 -1.25
N LYS A 88 0.80 6.82 -0.53
CA LYS A 88 -0.31 6.04 -1.09
C LYS A 88 -1.46 6.94 -1.59
N TYR A 89 -1.78 8.00 -0.86
CA TYR A 89 -2.82 8.95 -1.28
C TYR A 89 -2.41 9.76 -2.52
N ILE A 90 -1.16 10.22 -2.61
CA ILE A 90 -0.62 10.90 -3.79
C ILE A 90 -0.76 10.00 -5.04
N ARG A 91 -0.39 8.72 -4.93
CA ARG A 91 -0.57 7.74 -6.01
C ARG A 91 -2.02 7.62 -6.43
N TYR A 92 -2.93 7.56 -5.46
CA TYR A 92 -4.37 7.47 -5.73
C TYR A 92 -4.89 8.69 -6.49
N ILE A 93 -4.49 9.89 -6.09
CA ILE A 93 -4.88 11.12 -6.79
C ILE A 93 -4.30 11.16 -8.21
N GLN A 94 -3.02 10.82 -8.39
CA GLN A 94 -2.44 10.71 -9.73
C GLN A 94 -3.17 9.65 -10.57
N TYR A 95 -3.55 8.52 -9.97
CA TYR A 95 -4.34 7.50 -10.63
C TYR A 95 -5.68 8.06 -11.12
N LEU A 96 -6.43 8.74 -10.26
CA LEU A 96 -7.73 9.31 -10.61
C LEU A 96 -7.65 10.31 -11.76
N VAL A 97 -6.61 11.15 -11.76
CA VAL A 97 -6.47 12.23 -12.75
C VAL A 97 -5.91 11.74 -14.09
N SER A 98 -5.04 10.72 -14.09
CA SER A 98 -4.21 10.40 -15.26
C SER A 98 -4.22 8.93 -15.69
N TYR A 99 -4.68 8.00 -14.83
CA TYR A 99 -4.57 6.56 -15.08
C TYR A 99 -5.88 5.78 -14.87
N ASN A 100 -6.99 6.43 -14.54
CA ASN A 100 -8.29 5.81 -14.27
C ASN A 100 -9.06 5.44 -15.56
N SER A 101 -8.38 4.76 -16.49
CA SER A 101 -9.00 4.19 -17.68
C SER A 101 -9.74 2.90 -17.33
N GLU A 102 -10.65 2.47 -18.21
CA GLU A 102 -11.32 1.17 -18.09
C GLU A 102 -10.32 0.01 -18.06
N LYS A 103 -9.32 0.02 -18.95
CA LYS A 103 -8.24 -0.98 -18.99
C LYS A 103 -7.47 -1.05 -17.67
N SER A 104 -7.16 0.10 -17.06
CA SER A 104 -6.50 0.14 -15.76
C SER A 104 -7.37 -0.45 -14.65
N ARG A 105 -8.67 -0.10 -14.62
CA ARG A 105 -9.62 -0.63 -13.63
C ARG A 105 -9.78 -2.14 -13.77
N GLU A 106 -9.93 -2.64 -15.00
CA GLU A 106 -9.98 -4.06 -15.27
C GLU A 106 -8.72 -4.78 -14.82
N TRP A 107 -7.54 -4.21 -15.10
CA TRP A 107 -6.28 -4.79 -14.66
C TRP A 107 -6.22 -4.87 -13.14
N CYS A 108 -6.56 -3.78 -12.43
CA CYS A 108 -6.60 -3.77 -10.97
C CYS A 108 -7.57 -4.82 -10.42
N HIS A 109 -8.76 -4.95 -11.00
CA HIS A 109 -9.75 -5.94 -10.58
C HIS A 109 -9.25 -7.38 -10.81
N LYS A 110 -8.68 -7.66 -12.00
CA LYS A 110 -8.08 -8.96 -12.32
C LYS A 110 -6.91 -9.28 -11.39
N PHE A 111 -6.08 -8.29 -11.07
CA PHE A 111 -4.95 -8.42 -10.15
C PHE A 111 -5.43 -8.81 -8.74
N VAL A 112 -6.36 -8.06 -8.16
CA VAL A 112 -6.91 -8.34 -6.82
C VAL A 112 -7.58 -9.72 -6.77
N ARG A 113 -8.38 -10.09 -7.78
CA ARG A 113 -9.01 -11.42 -7.82
C ARG A 113 -7.99 -12.56 -7.89
N THR A 114 -6.94 -12.37 -8.69
CA THR A 114 -5.90 -13.39 -8.84
C THR A 114 -5.09 -13.49 -7.54
N ASP A 115 -4.79 -12.37 -6.88
CA ASP A 115 -4.13 -12.35 -5.56
C ASP A 115 -4.95 -13.12 -4.51
N ILE A 116 -6.24 -12.83 -4.38
CA ILE A 116 -7.15 -13.54 -3.46
C ILE A 116 -7.18 -15.05 -3.78
N TYR A 117 -7.26 -15.39 -5.06
CA TYR A 117 -7.29 -16.79 -5.49
C TYR A 117 -6.00 -17.54 -5.14
N GLY A 118 -4.83 -16.90 -5.33
CA GLY A 118 -3.54 -17.46 -4.94
C GLY A 118 -3.48 -17.77 -3.44
N ARG A 119 -3.94 -16.83 -2.60
CA ARG A 119 -3.99 -17.06 -1.14
C ARG A 119 -4.94 -18.18 -0.77
N TRP A 120 -6.10 -18.23 -1.41
CA TRP A 120 -7.06 -19.31 -1.17
C TRP A 120 -6.43 -20.69 -1.47
N ILE A 121 -5.67 -20.82 -2.56
CA ILE A 121 -4.97 -22.07 -2.88
C ILE A 121 -4.02 -22.48 -1.76
N VAL A 122 -3.15 -21.56 -1.32
CA VAL A 122 -2.15 -21.84 -0.28
C VAL A 122 -2.81 -22.16 1.07
N GLN A 123 -3.82 -21.38 1.46
CA GLN A 123 -4.57 -21.63 2.70
C GLN A 123 -5.30 -22.98 2.66
N ARG A 124 -5.89 -23.33 1.51
CA ARG A 124 -6.55 -24.62 1.36
C ARG A 124 -5.56 -25.76 1.37
N GLU A 125 -4.38 -25.61 0.76
CA GLU A 125 -3.31 -26.61 0.83
C GLU A 125 -2.86 -26.86 2.28
N ILE A 126 -2.64 -25.80 3.05
CA ILE A 126 -2.28 -25.91 4.48
C ILE A 126 -3.35 -26.69 5.24
N PHE A 127 -4.61 -26.27 5.11
CA PHE A 127 -5.74 -26.95 5.74
C PHE A 127 -5.79 -28.44 5.39
N VAL A 128 -5.71 -28.79 4.09
CA VAL A 128 -5.81 -30.19 3.66
C VAL A 128 -4.62 -31.02 4.17
N ARG A 129 -3.41 -30.44 4.23
CA ARG A 129 -2.24 -31.12 4.82
C ARG A 129 -2.43 -31.38 6.31
N GLU A 130 -2.96 -30.41 7.05
CA GLU A 130 -3.26 -30.55 8.48
C GLU A 130 -4.32 -31.64 8.72
N GLU A 131 -5.37 -31.70 7.91
CA GLU A 131 -6.41 -32.75 7.99
C GLU A 131 -5.84 -34.14 7.72
N VAL A 132 -5.02 -34.31 6.68
CA VAL A 132 -4.35 -35.59 6.39
C VAL A 132 -3.45 -36.01 7.55
N GLU A 133 -2.69 -35.09 8.13
CA GLU A 133 -1.83 -35.37 9.27
C GLU A 133 -2.64 -35.75 10.52
N ALA A 134 -3.74 -35.04 10.78
CA ALA A 134 -4.64 -35.33 11.89
C ALA A 134 -5.29 -36.72 11.75
N LEU A 135 -5.78 -37.08 10.56
CA LEU A 135 -6.34 -38.39 10.28
C LEU A 135 -5.30 -39.50 10.44
N ARG A 136 -4.09 -39.31 9.91
CA ARG A 136 -2.99 -40.28 10.09
C ARG A 136 -2.65 -40.48 11.57
N LYS A 137 -2.54 -39.41 12.35
CA LYS A 137 -2.34 -39.50 13.81
C LYS A 137 -3.49 -40.23 14.53
N ALA A 138 -4.74 -39.99 14.12
CA ALA A 138 -5.88 -40.68 14.70
C ALA A 138 -5.82 -42.20 14.45
N THR A 139 -5.30 -42.64 13.30
CA THR A 139 -5.12 -44.07 12.99
C THR A 139 -4.00 -44.75 13.77
N GLU A 140 -3.10 -43.99 14.42
CA GLU A 140 -2.11 -44.55 15.34
C GLU A 140 -2.73 -44.97 16.67
N ILE A 141 -3.87 -44.36 17.04
CA ILE A 141 -4.54 -44.54 18.33
C ILE A 141 -5.80 -45.42 18.17
N SER A 142 -6.45 -45.38 17.00
CA SER A 142 -7.68 -46.11 16.68
C SER A 142 -7.50 -46.98 15.44
N PRO A 143 -8.15 -48.15 15.33
CA PRO A 143 -8.07 -48.99 14.15
C PRO A 143 -8.46 -48.22 12.88
N LEU A 144 -7.65 -48.43 11.83
CA LEU A 144 -7.87 -47.88 10.50
C LEU A 144 -9.18 -48.41 9.94
N THR A 145 -10.15 -47.52 9.69
CA THR A 145 -11.42 -47.88 9.05
C THR A 145 -11.37 -47.56 7.56
N ALA A 146 -12.24 -48.21 6.78
CA ALA A 146 -12.34 -47.96 5.35
C ALA A 146 -12.74 -46.50 5.04
N GLU A 147 -13.52 -45.88 5.92
CA GLU A 147 -13.91 -44.47 5.83
C GLU A 147 -12.69 -43.54 5.96
N ILE A 148 -11.82 -43.79 6.94
CA ILE A 148 -10.61 -42.97 7.14
C ILE A 148 -9.66 -43.10 5.95
N VAL A 149 -9.48 -44.30 5.41
CA VAL A 149 -8.68 -44.52 4.19
C VAL A 149 -9.27 -43.73 3.02
N SER A 150 -10.59 -43.78 2.83
CA SER A 150 -11.25 -43.05 1.75
C SER A 150 -11.13 -41.54 1.91
N GLU A 151 -11.18 -41.00 3.13
CA GLU A 151 -11.02 -39.56 3.39
C GLU A 151 -9.59 -39.10 3.11
N ILE A 152 -8.59 -39.86 3.56
CA ILE A 152 -7.18 -39.58 3.26
C ILE A 152 -6.97 -39.57 1.74
N ASP A 153 -7.45 -40.59 1.02
CA ASP A 153 -7.36 -40.66 -0.45
C ASP A 153 -8.02 -39.45 -1.13
N ALA A 154 -9.15 -38.97 -0.61
CA ALA A 154 -9.86 -37.81 -1.15
C ALA A 154 -9.04 -36.53 -0.96
N TYR A 155 -8.46 -36.33 0.22
CA TYR A 155 -7.60 -35.19 0.51
C TYR A 155 -6.30 -35.22 -0.28
N GLU A 156 -5.68 -36.38 -0.46
CA GLU A 156 -4.48 -36.52 -1.30
C GLU A 156 -4.76 -36.16 -2.76
N LYS A 157 -5.90 -36.58 -3.31
CA LYS A 157 -6.36 -36.15 -4.64
C LYS A 157 -6.59 -34.64 -4.69
N GLU A 158 -7.15 -34.06 -3.64
CA GLU A 158 -7.33 -32.60 -3.55
C GLU A 158 -5.99 -31.86 -3.55
N LEU A 159 -4.97 -32.35 -2.83
CA LEU A 159 -3.62 -31.76 -2.83
C LEU A 159 -3.00 -31.75 -4.23
N VAL A 160 -3.14 -32.84 -4.99
CA VAL A 160 -2.67 -32.90 -6.39
C VAL A 160 -3.38 -31.84 -7.24
N ALA A 161 -4.70 -31.74 -7.12
CA ALA A 161 -5.49 -30.75 -7.86
C ALA A 161 -5.16 -29.30 -7.43
N LEU A 162 -4.85 -29.06 -6.16
CA LEU A 162 -4.41 -27.75 -5.66
C LEU A 162 -3.05 -27.35 -6.23
N ASN A 163 -2.11 -28.29 -6.34
CA ASN A 163 -0.81 -28.05 -6.97
C ASN A 163 -0.98 -27.66 -8.45
N GLU A 164 -1.86 -28.33 -9.21
CA GLU A 164 -2.17 -27.92 -10.59
C GLU A 164 -2.75 -26.51 -10.66
N LYS A 165 -3.71 -26.19 -9.79
CA LYS A 165 -4.29 -24.84 -9.68
C LYS A 165 -3.22 -23.80 -9.32
N TYR A 166 -2.29 -24.14 -8.44
CA TYR A 166 -1.17 -23.27 -8.08
C TYR A 166 -0.31 -22.92 -9.30
N TRP A 167 0.05 -23.92 -10.12
CA TRP A 167 0.81 -23.68 -11.35
C TRP A 167 0.07 -22.79 -12.35
N MET A 168 -1.25 -23.00 -12.51
CA MET A 168 -2.08 -22.13 -13.35
C MET A 168 -2.15 -20.70 -12.81
N TYR A 169 -2.33 -20.55 -11.49
CA TYR A 169 -2.27 -19.25 -10.82
C TYR A 169 -0.92 -18.57 -11.05
N TYR A 170 0.19 -19.28 -10.84
CA TYR A 170 1.54 -18.74 -10.99
C TYR A 170 1.77 -18.19 -12.39
N ARG A 171 1.44 -18.96 -13.43
CA ARG A 171 1.52 -18.50 -14.83
C ARG A 171 0.66 -17.26 -15.09
N LYS A 172 -0.56 -17.24 -14.57
CA LYS A 172 -1.46 -16.10 -14.70
C LYS A 172 -0.92 -14.86 -13.97
N SER A 173 -0.39 -15.02 -12.76
CA SER A 173 0.22 -13.94 -11.99
C SER A 173 1.41 -13.35 -12.73
N TRP A 174 2.31 -14.21 -13.23
CA TRP A 174 3.45 -13.80 -14.03
C TRP A 174 3.03 -13.00 -15.28
N LEU A 175 2.04 -13.48 -16.05
CA LEU A 175 1.51 -12.76 -17.21
C LEU A 175 0.91 -11.40 -16.84
N MET A 176 0.22 -11.28 -15.70
CA MET A 176 -0.32 -10.00 -15.24
C MET A 176 0.77 -9.01 -14.86
N GLU A 177 1.86 -9.48 -14.26
CA GLU A 177 3.01 -8.65 -13.90
C GLU A 177 3.71 -8.09 -15.13
N GLN A 178 3.89 -8.90 -16.17
CA GLN A 178 4.44 -8.44 -17.46
C GLN A 178 3.56 -7.37 -18.11
N ASN A 179 2.25 -7.44 -17.89
CA ASN A 179 1.26 -6.50 -18.45
C ASN A 179 0.84 -5.41 -17.46
N MET A 180 1.62 -5.15 -16.42
CA MET A 180 1.30 -4.18 -15.38
C MET A 180 1.25 -2.75 -15.94
N PRO A 181 0.16 -1.99 -15.71
CA PRO A 181 0.08 -0.60 -16.10
C PRO A 181 1.17 0.25 -15.43
N LEU A 182 1.86 1.05 -16.23
CA LEU A 182 2.87 1.99 -15.75
C LEU A 182 2.26 3.06 -14.82
N GLY A 183 3.13 3.76 -14.09
CA GLY A 183 2.73 4.87 -13.24
C GLY A 183 2.26 4.41 -11.86
N PRO A 184 1.26 5.07 -11.25
CA PRO A 184 0.90 4.91 -9.84
C PRO A 184 0.45 3.48 -9.49
N ILE A 185 -0.18 2.77 -10.42
CA ILE A 185 -0.61 1.37 -10.24
C ILE A 185 0.61 0.47 -10.02
N SER A 186 1.60 0.52 -10.93
CA SER A 186 2.81 -0.28 -10.79
C SER A 186 3.58 -0.01 -9.51
N ARG A 187 3.66 1.27 -9.08
CA ARG A 187 4.34 1.64 -7.84
C ARG A 187 3.59 1.11 -6.61
N ALA A 188 2.27 1.22 -6.60
CA ALA A 188 1.45 0.68 -5.51
C ALA A 188 1.60 -0.85 -5.38
N VAL A 189 1.64 -1.58 -6.49
CA VAL A 189 1.81 -3.04 -6.50
C VAL A 189 3.21 -3.45 -6.04
N LYS A 190 4.26 -2.77 -6.54
CA LYS A 190 5.64 -3.05 -6.13
C LYS A 190 5.84 -2.82 -4.64
N ASP A 191 5.28 -1.74 -4.10
CA ASP A 191 5.36 -1.48 -2.66
C ASP A 191 4.59 -2.50 -1.84
N ARG A 192 3.40 -2.92 -2.30
CA ARG A 192 2.63 -3.97 -1.61
C ARG A 192 3.41 -5.28 -1.48
N ARG A 193 4.27 -5.61 -2.46
CA ARG A 193 5.09 -6.84 -2.44
C ARG A 193 6.36 -6.76 -1.60
N LYS A 194 6.77 -5.56 -1.18
CA LYS A 194 7.91 -5.37 -0.26
C LYS A 194 7.51 -5.45 1.21
N ASP A 195 6.21 -5.50 1.48
CA ASP A 195 5.67 -5.60 2.83
C ASP A 195 5.80 -7.06 3.28
N ASP A 196 6.72 -7.35 4.20
CA ASP A 196 6.99 -8.71 4.71
C ASP A 196 5.83 -9.29 5.53
N ALA A 197 4.82 -8.47 5.87
CA ALA A 197 3.57 -8.94 6.49
C ALA A 197 2.64 -9.67 5.48
N TRP A 198 3.21 -10.17 4.39
CA TRP A 198 2.53 -10.77 3.25
C TRP A 198 3.12 -12.11 2.86
#